data_AF-A0A2S2E445-F1
#
_entry.id   AF-A0A2S2E445-F1
#
_cell.length_a   1.000
_cell.length_b   1.000
_cell.length_c   1.000
_cell.angle_alpha   90.00
_cell.angle_beta   90.00
_cell.angle_gamma   90.00
#
_symmetry.space_group_name_H-M   'P 1'
#
loop_
_entity.id
_entity.type
_entity.pdbx_description
1 polymer ?
#
loop_
_entity_poly.entity_id
_entity_poly.type
_entity_poly.pdbx_seq_one_letter_code
_entity_poly.pdbx_strand_id
1 'polypeptide(L)' 'MATKSLPAALQQALEYHVEQSDIMHDEELDGIMQRLNKLNESVERARALIHKRRAERGES' A
#
# COMPACT_ATOMS: atom_id res chain seq x y z
N MET A 1 8.79 5.52 13.61
CA MET A 1 8.78 4.55 12.51
C MET A 1 7.34 4.45 12.03
N ALA A 2 6.99 5.04 10.88
CA ALA A 2 5.65 4.89 10.34
C ALA A 2 5.42 3.39 10.08
N THR A 3 4.42 2.80 10.74
CA THR A 3 4.01 1.43 10.42
C THR A 3 3.55 1.43 8.96
N LYS A 4 4.33 0.76 8.10
CA LYS A 4 3.97 0.58 6.69
C LYS A 4 2.51 0.15 6.63
N SER A 5 1.75 0.76 5.73
CA SER A 5 0.37 0.33 5.48
C SER A 5 0.39 -1.15 5.09
N LEU A 6 -0.67 -1.90 5.43
CA LEU A 6 -0.80 -3.30 5.02
C LEU A 6 -0.63 -3.46 3.49
N PRO A 7 -1.19 -2.57 2.63
CA PRO A 7 -0.91 -2.60 1.19
C PRO A 7 0.57 -2.43 0.82
N ALA A 8 1.30 -1.53 1.48
CA ALA A 8 2.73 -1.34 1.22
C ALA A 8 3.57 -2.54 1.66
N ALA A 9 3.18 -3.21 2.75
CA ALA A 9 3.81 -4.46 3.18
C ALA A 9 3.55 -5.60 2.19
N LEU A 10 2.32 -5.70 1.65
CA LEU A 10 1.96 -6.68 0.63
C LEU A 10 2.71 -6.43 -0.69
N GLN A 11 2.85 -5.17 -1.10
CA GLN A 11 3.63 -4.80 -2.28
C GLN A 11 5.08 -5.25 -2.15
N GLN A 12 5.72 -4.98 -1.00
CA GLN A 12 7.11 -5.38 -0.77
C GLN A 12 7.29 -6.90 -0.72
N ALA A 13 6.34 -7.63 -0.12
CA ALA A 13 6.38 -9.09 -0.11
C ALA A 13 6.23 -9.68 -1.51
N LEU A 14 5.40 -9.06 -2.36
CA LEU A 14 5.22 -9.47 -3.75
C LEU A 14 6.49 -9.21 -4.58
N GLU A 15 7.10 -8.03 -4.47
CA GLU A 15 8.38 -7.69 -5.12
C GLU A 15 9.47 -8.72 -4.78
N TYR A 16 9.60 -9.06 -3.48
CA TYR A 16 10.55 -10.08 -3.03
C TYR A 16 10.30 -11.46 -3.66
N HIS A 17 9.05 -11.90 -3.75
CA HIS A 17 8.73 -13.19 -4.37
C HIS A 17 8.94 -13.18 -5.88
N VAL A 18 8.66 -12.07 -6.56
CA VAL A 18 8.89 -11.90 -8.01
C VAL A 18 10.36 -11.96 -8.35
N GLU A 19 11.21 -11.28 -7.58
CA GLU A 19 12.68 -11.32 -7.74
C GLU A 19 13.21 -12.76 -7.68
N GLN A 20 12.55 -13.64 -6.93
CA GLN A 20 12.92 -15.06 -6.84
C GLN A 20 12.28 -15.96 -7.89
N SER A 21 11.31 -15.47 -8.67
CA SER A 21 10.42 -16.31 -9.48
C SER A 21 10.60 -16.18 -11.01
N ASP A 22 11.59 -15.42 -11.51
CA ASP A 22 11.85 -15.18 -12.95
C ASP A 22 10.64 -14.65 -13.77
N ILE A 23 9.60 -14.17 -13.09
CA ILE A 23 8.37 -13.59 -13.67
C ILE A 23 8.42 -12.06 -13.71
N MET A 24 9.62 -11.47 -13.68
CA MET A 24 9.83 -10.01 -13.56
C MET A 24 9.21 -9.18 -14.69
N HIS A 25 8.85 -9.80 -15.81
CA HIS A 25 8.32 -9.12 -17.01
C HIS A 25 6.94 -9.62 -17.42
N ASP A 26 6.19 -10.16 -16.46
CA ASP A 26 4.82 -10.62 -16.70
C ASP A 26 3.82 -9.44 -16.65
N GLU A 27 2.99 -9.31 -17.69
CA GLU A 27 1.98 -8.25 -17.81
C GLU A 27 0.91 -8.35 -16.71
N GLU A 28 0.59 -9.57 -16.28
CA GLU A 28 -0.34 -9.81 -15.18
C GLU A 28 0.24 -9.32 -13.86
N LEU A 29 1.55 -9.49 -13.65
CA LEU A 29 2.24 -8.98 -12.48
C LEU A 29 2.21 -7.45 -12.41
N ASP A 30 2.48 -6.75 -13.52
CA ASP A 30 2.39 -5.28 -13.55
C ASP A 30 0.98 -4.82 -13.20
N GLY A 31 -0.04 -5.52 -13.72
CA GLY A 31 -1.44 -5.29 -13.36
C GLY A 31 -1.73 -5.45 -11.86
N ILE A 32 -1.14 -6.46 -11.21
CA ILE A 32 -1.26 -6.67 -9.75
C ILE A 32 -0.57 -5.54 -8.98
N MET A 33 0.65 -5.16 -9.37
CA MET A 33 1.41 -4.08 -8.75
C MET A 33 0.69 -2.74 -8.83
N GLN A 34 0.11 -2.41 -9.99
CA GLN A 34 -0.70 -1.21 -10.15
C GLN A 34 -1.94 -1.20 -9.23
N ARG A 35 -2.60 -2.35 -9.06
CA ARG A 35 -3.76 -2.47 -8.15
C ARG A 35 -3.36 -2.29 -6.69
N LEU A 36 -2.23 -2.89 -6.29
CA LEU A 36 -1.69 -2.72 -4.93
C LEU A 36 -1.33 -1.27 -4.64
N ASN A 37 -0.71 -0.58 -5.60
CA ASN A 37 -0.39 0.84 -5.45
C ASN A 37 -1.67 1.71 -5.31
N LYS A 38 -2.68 1.50 -6.16
CA LYS A 38 -3.98 2.19 -6.06
C LYS A 38 -4.68 1.94 -4.71
N LEU A 39 -4.58 0.72 -4.18
CA LEU A 39 -5.11 0.38 -2.86
C LEU A 39 -4.35 1.11 -1.76
N ASN A 40 -3.01 1.14 -1.83
CA ASN A 40 -2.17 1.86 -0.88
C ASN A 40 -2.54 3.35 -0.80
N GLU A 41 -2.62 4.03 -1.95
CA GLU A 41 -3.03 5.44 -2.00
C GLU A 41 -4.41 5.69 -1.38
N SER A 42 -5.36 4.78 -1.63
CA SER A 42 -6.72 4.90 -1.08
C SER A 42 -6.73 4.75 0.45
N VAL A 43 -5.92 3.85 0.98
CA VAL A 43 -5.74 3.67 2.43
C VAL A 43 -5.09 4.90 3.06
N GLU A 44 -4.06 5.46 2.44
CA GLU A 44 -3.39 6.67 2.95
C GLU A 44 -4.33 7.88 2.94
N ARG A 45 -5.16 8.05 1.88
CA ARG A 45 -6.22 9.06 1.87
C ARG A 45 -7.22 8.88 3.01
N ALA A 46 -7.67 7.65 3.26
CA ALA A 46 -8.58 7.34 4.36
C ALA A 46 -7.95 7.61 5.73
N ARG A 47 -6.69 7.23 5.93
CA ARG A 47 -5.93 7.52 7.16
C ARG A 47 -5.82 9.03 7.40
N ALA A 48 -5.45 9.80 6.38
CA ALA A 48 -5.36 11.25 6.48
C ALA A 48 -6.70 11.88 6.90
N LEU A 49 -7.82 11.41 6.33
CA LEU A 49 -9.16 11.85 6.72
C LEU A 49 -9.51 11.50 8.17
N ILE A 50 -9.16 10.29 8.62
CA ILE A 50 -9.37 9.87 10.01
C ILE A 50 -8.56 10.74 10.97
N HIS A 51 -7.28 10.98 10.68
CA HIS A 51 -6.41 11.84 11.49
C HIS A 51 -6.93 13.27 11.56
N LYS A 52 -7.34 13.84 10.41
CA LYS A 52 -7.95 15.17 10.35
C LYS A 52 -9.19 15.26 11.24
N ARG A 53 -10.12 14.30 11.11
CA ARG A 53 -11.35 14.25 11.92
C ARG A 53 -11.10 14.04 13.41
N ARG A 54 -10.02 13.36 13.79
CA ARG A 54 -9.64 13.19 15.19
C ARG A 54 -9.08 14.48 15.78
N ALA A 55 -8.22 15.18 15.03
CA ALA A 55 -7.70 16.49 15.41
C ALA A 55 -8.81 17.53 15.57
N GLU A 56 -9.80 17.55 14.66
CA GLU A 56 -10.97 18.44 14.72
C GLU A 56 -11.87 18.17 15.95
N ARG A 57 -11.87 16.94 16.46
CA ARG A 57 -12.65 16.56 17.66
C ARG A 57 -11.95 16.85 18.98
N GLY A 58 -10.69 17.32 18.95
CA GLY A 58 -9.90 17.56 20.16
C GLY A 58 -9.52 16.27 20.91
N GLU A 59 -9.71 15.10 20.30
CA GLU A 59 -9.30 13.80 20.84
C GLU A 59 -7.79 13.62 20.58
N SER A 60 -6.95 14.22 21.41
CA SER A 60 -5.48 14.02 21.40
C SER A 60 -5.06 12.90 22.35
#